data_AF-A0A2R7K9L2-F1
#
_entry.id   AF-A0A2R7K9L2-F1
#
_cell.length_a   1.000
_cell.length_b   1.000
_cell.length_c   1.000
_cell.angle_alpha   90.00
_cell.angle_beta   90.00
_cell.angle_gamma   90.00
#
_symmetry.space_group_name_H-M   'P 1'
#
loop_
_entity.id
_entity.type
_entity.pdbx_description
1 polymer ?
#
loop_
_entity_poly.entity_id
_entity_poly.type
_entity_poly.pdbx_seq_one_letter_code
_entity_poly.pdbx_strand_id
1 'polypeptide(L)'
;MKYLKIRHYISVLLSEGTRWEFEDILNGGVNLTDRQIKRYSWRKRYLLFVPVMILVLILKKGINSECIGYAIAALSIFIGLFASLIITMYGRYLQIPRLPPTANNDQKIEDKKVRNFIRQFTFVTGKNLLVATVIIALMSLILILPEYMSINVFESKFISSNN
;
A
#
# COMPACT_ATOMS: atom_id res chain seq x y z
N MET A 1 -26.28 7.56 14.83
CA MET A 1 -24.83 7.69 14.52
C MET A 1 -24.62 7.24 13.08
N LYS A 2 -24.20 8.15 12.18
CA LYS A 2 -24.02 7.86 10.75
C LYS A 2 -22.88 6.86 10.58
N TYR A 3 -23.20 5.66 10.11
CA TYR A 3 -22.24 4.72 9.51
C TYR A 3 -21.68 5.36 8.23
N LEU A 4 -20.82 6.37 8.38
CA LEU A 4 -19.96 6.87 7.30
C LEU A 4 -19.02 5.72 6.98
N LYS A 5 -19.47 4.93 5.99
CA LYS A 5 -18.98 3.61 5.60
C LYS A 5 -17.46 3.60 5.65
N ILE A 6 -16.87 2.71 6.44
CA ILE A 6 -15.42 2.43 6.48
C ILE A 6 -14.82 2.33 5.07
N ARG A 7 -15.60 1.81 4.10
CA ARG A 7 -15.27 1.78 2.66
C ARG A 7 -14.95 3.16 2.08
N HIS A 8 -15.65 4.22 2.50
CA HIS A 8 -15.39 5.59 2.09
C HIS A 8 -14.04 6.08 2.62
N TYR A 9 -13.73 5.86 3.90
CA TYR A 9 -12.43 6.23 4.47
C TYR A 9 -11.27 5.48 3.82
N ILE A 10 -11.43 4.18 3.57
CA ILE A 10 -10.46 3.37 2.83
C ILE A 10 -10.29 3.90 1.40
N SER A 11 -11.40 4.23 0.71
CA SER A 11 -11.35 4.78 -0.64
C SER A 11 -10.68 6.15 -0.68
N VAL A 12 -10.96 7.02 0.29
CA VAL A 12 -10.33 8.34 0.41
C VAL A 12 -8.85 8.19 0.72
N LEU A 13 -8.47 7.28 1.62
CA LEU A 13 -7.06 6.99 1.92
C LEU A 13 -6.31 6.48 0.67
N LEU A 14 -6.94 5.61 -0.12
CA LEU A 14 -6.37 5.10 -1.37
C LEU A 14 -6.27 6.18 -2.45
N SER A 15 -7.27 7.06 -2.58
CA SER A 15 -7.25 8.14 -3.57
C SER A 15 -6.27 9.24 -3.17
N GLU A 16 -6.30 9.69 -1.91
CA GLU A 16 -5.38 10.69 -1.40
C GLU A 16 -3.95 10.15 -1.34
N GLY A 17 -3.74 8.92 -0.86
CA GLY A 17 -2.41 8.30 -0.84
C GLY A 17 -1.83 8.01 -2.22
N THR A 18 -2.67 7.96 -3.27
CA THR A 18 -2.18 7.93 -4.66
C THR A 18 -1.87 9.32 -5.17
N ARG A 19 -2.67 10.34 -4.84
CA ARG A 19 -2.37 11.74 -5.20
C ARG A 19 -1.07 12.22 -4.55
N TRP A 20 -0.94 12.03 -3.23
CA TRP A 20 0.27 12.38 -2.47
C TRP A 20 1.51 11.58 -2.88
N GLU A 21 1.40 10.42 -3.53
CA GLU A 21 2.58 9.71 -4.07
C GLU A 21 3.23 10.46 -5.24
N PHE A 22 2.47 11.31 -5.94
CA PHE A 22 2.93 12.06 -7.12
C PHE A 22 2.91 13.58 -6.93
N GLU A 23 2.37 14.07 -5.82
CA GLU A 23 2.40 15.49 -5.44
C GLU A 23 3.77 15.87 -4.88
N ASP A 24 4.39 16.91 -5.42
CA ASP A 24 5.68 17.41 -4.95
C ASP A 24 5.52 18.21 -3.64
N ILE A 25 6.46 18.05 -2.71
CA ILE A 25 6.39 18.54 -1.32
C ILE A 25 6.15 20.06 -1.26
N LEU A 26 6.57 20.78 -2.30
CA LEU A 26 6.53 22.24 -2.40
C LEU A 26 5.40 22.81 -3.29
N ASN A 27 4.44 22.01 -3.77
CA ASN A 27 3.48 22.43 -4.82
C ASN A 27 4.18 23.02 -6.08
N GLY A 28 5.43 22.65 -6.34
CA GLY A 28 6.22 23.10 -7.50
C GLY A 28 6.21 22.13 -8.68
N GLY A 29 5.64 20.94 -8.49
CA GLY A 29 5.54 19.90 -9.52
C GLY A 29 4.30 20.08 -10.39
N VAL A 30 4.49 19.86 -11.70
CA VAL A 30 3.48 19.80 -12.76
C VAL A 30 2.13 19.32 -12.21
N ASN A 31 1.05 20.07 -12.46
CA ASN A 31 -0.33 19.63 -12.21
C ASN A 31 -0.62 18.36 -13.03
N LEU A 32 -0.21 17.20 -12.51
CA LEU A 32 -0.41 15.91 -13.16
C LEU A 32 -1.90 15.63 -13.12
N THR A 33 -2.56 15.68 -14.27
CA THR A 33 -3.97 15.34 -14.41
C THR A 33 -4.21 13.93 -13.87
N ASP A 34 -5.35 13.68 -13.20
CA ASP A 34 -5.69 12.37 -12.60
C ASP A 34 -5.47 11.15 -13.54
N ARG A 35 -5.60 11.38 -14.86
CA ARG A 35 -5.32 10.38 -15.91
C ARG A 35 -3.84 9.97 -15.99
N GLN A 36 -2.90 10.88 -15.79
CA GLN A 36 -1.46 10.60 -15.82
C GLN A 36 -1.02 9.84 -14.57
N ILE A 37 -1.52 10.23 -13.39
CA ILE A 37 -1.30 9.53 -12.12
C ILE A 37 -1.79 8.07 -12.22
N LYS A 38 -2.98 7.86 -12.77
CA LYS A 38 -3.53 6.51 -12.99
C LYS A 38 -2.66 5.69 -13.94
N ARG A 39 -2.15 6.30 -15.02
CA ARG A 39 -1.26 5.63 -16.00
C ARG A 39 0.08 5.23 -15.37
N TYR A 40 0.70 6.10 -14.57
CA TYR A 40 1.95 5.77 -13.87
C TYR A 40 1.75 4.68 -12.82
N SER A 41 0.66 4.73 -12.04
CA SER A 41 0.34 3.68 -11.07
C SER A 41 0.15 2.31 -11.73
N TRP A 42 -0.56 2.26 -12.87
CA TRP A 42 -0.72 1.04 -13.66
C TRP A 42 0.62 0.51 -14.20
N ARG A 43 1.52 1.39 -14.63
CA ARG A 43 2.84 1.01 -15.14
C ARG A 43 3.72 0.39 -14.05
N LYS A 44 3.69 0.95 -12.82
CA LYS A 44 4.38 0.36 -11.64
C LYS A 44 3.82 -1.02 -11.28
N ARG A 45 2.49 -1.19 -11.31
CA ARG A 45 1.85 -2.49 -11.06
C ARG A 45 2.22 -3.53 -12.11
N TYR A 46 2.27 -3.14 -13.38
CA TYR A 46 2.67 -4.04 -14.47
C TYR A 46 4.14 -4.47 -14.33
N LEU A 47 5.04 -3.54 -13.96
CA LEU A 47 6.45 -3.85 -13.72
C LEU A 47 6.65 -4.82 -12.55
N LEU A 48 5.82 -4.75 -11.51
CA LEU A 48 5.81 -5.72 -10.41
C LEU A 48 5.17 -7.07 -10.78
N PHE A 49 4.31 -7.11 -11.79
CA PHE A 49 3.64 -8.34 -12.22
C PHE A 49 4.59 -9.29 -12.95
N VAL A 50 5.53 -8.74 -13.73
CA VAL A 50 6.53 -9.51 -14.49
C VAL A 50 7.35 -10.47 -13.61
N PRO A 51 8.00 -10.03 -12.51
CA PRO A 51 8.77 -10.94 -11.66
C PRO A 51 7.88 -11.97 -10.96
N VAL A 52 6.64 -11.63 -10.59
CA VAL A 52 5.71 -12.59 -9.98
C VAL A 52 5.37 -13.72 -10.95
N MET A 53 5.11 -13.38 -12.22
CA MET A 53 4.79 -14.36 -13.26
C MET A 53 5.97 -15.30 -13.53
N ILE A 54 7.19 -14.75 -13.58
CA ILE A 54 8.43 -15.55 -13.69
C ILE A 54 8.59 -16.49 -12.50
N LEU A 55 8.34 -16.01 -11.27
CA LEU A 55 8.50 -16.79 -10.05
C LEU A 55 7.49 -17.95 -9.99
N VAL A 56 6.26 -17.74 -10.45
CA VAL A 56 5.24 -18.81 -10.59
C VAL A 56 5.65 -19.88 -11.60
N LEU A 57 6.31 -19.52 -12.71
CA LEU A 57 6.78 -20.49 -13.70
C LEU A 57 7.98 -21.33 -13.20
N ILE A 58 8.81 -20.75 -12.34
CA ILE A 58 9.99 -21.43 -11.77
C ILE A 58 9.59 -22.37 -10.62
N LEU A 59 8.57 -22.01 -9.83
CA LEU A 59 8.10 -22.79 -8.69
C LEU A 59 7.10 -23.89 -9.12
N LYS A 60 7.64 -25.02 -9.60
CA LYS A 60 6.84 -26.21 -10.00
C LYS A 60 6.18 -26.96 -8.84
N LYS A 61 6.63 -26.73 -7.60
CA LYS A 61 5.96 -27.14 -6.37
C LYS A 61 5.70 -25.86 -5.60
N GLY A 62 4.46 -25.65 -5.14
CA GLY A 62 4.03 -24.42 -4.46
C GLY A 62 4.94 -23.98 -3.30
N ILE A 63 4.70 -22.77 -2.79
CA ILE A 63 5.50 -22.20 -1.69
C ILE A 63 5.32 -23.07 -0.43
N ASN A 64 6.42 -23.46 0.21
CA ASN A 64 6.41 -24.22 1.46
C ASN A 64 5.61 -23.46 2.54
N SER A 65 4.77 -24.16 3.30
CA SER A 65 3.92 -23.58 4.34
C SER A 65 4.72 -22.87 5.43
N GLU A 66 5.90 -23.39 5.77
CA GLU A 66 6.83 -22.76 6.72
C GLU A 66 7.33 -21.40 6.21
N CYS A 67 7.69 -21.30 4.92
CA CYS A 67 8.11 -20.04 4.30
C CYS A 67 7.01 -18.98 4.32
N ILE A 68 5.75 -19.39 4.10
CA ILE A 68 4.59 -18.49 4.20
C ILE A 68 4.42 -18.01 5.65
N GLY A 69 4.56 -18.90 6.63
CA GLY A 69 4.51 -18.57 8.06
C GLY A 69 5.56 -17.52 8.45
N TYR A 70 6.82 -17.71 8.03
CA TYR A 70 7.88 -16.72 8.28
C TYR A 70 7.61 -15.38 7.59
N ALA A 71 7.09 -15.38 6.36
CA ALA A 71 6.74 -14.16 5.65
C ALA A 71 5.62 -13.38 6.36
N ILE A 72 4.56 -14.08 6.80
CA ILE A 72 3.46 -13.48 7.58
C ILE A 72 4.00 -12.85 8.87
N ALA A 73 4.84 -13.57 9.61
CA ALA A 73 5.41 -13.08 10.86
C ALA A 73 6.24 -11.79 10.64
N ALA A 74 7.13 -11.79 9.64
CA ALA A 74 7.94 -10.61 9.30
C ALA A 74 7.07 -9.41 8.86
N LEU A 75 6.11 -9.64 7.96
CA LEU A 75 5.17 -8.61 7.50
C LEU A 75 4.35 -8.02 8.66
N SER A 76 3.91 -8.85 9.61
CA SER A 76 3.15 -8.40 10.77
C SER A 76 3.98 -7.49 11.69
N ILE A 77 5.25 -7.81 11.90
CA ILE A 77 6.17 -6.96 12.67
C ILE A 77 6.34 -5.59 11.99
N PHE A 78 6.54 -5.58 10.67
CA PHE A 78 6.65 -4.33 9.91
C PHE A 78 5.37 -3.50 9.98
N ILE A 79 4.19 -4.12 9.88
CA ILE A 79 2.91 -3.42 10.03
C ILE A 79 2.83 -2.76 11.41
N GLY A 80 3.18 -3.46 12.49
CA GLY A 80 3.19 -2.88 13.84
C GLY A 80 4.13 -1.68 13.97
N LEU A 81 5.34 -1.80 13.40
CA LEU A 81 6.35 -0.73 13.40
C LEU A 81 5.89 0.50 12.62
N PHE A 82 5.39 0.31 11.40
CA PHE A 82 4.91 1.42 10.56
C PHE A 82 3.62 2.05 11.10
N ALA A 83 2.74 1.28 11.72
CA ALA A 83 1.56 1.83 12.39
C ALA A 83 1.97 2.74 13.56
N SER A 84 2.92 2.30 14.39
CA SER A 84 3.47 3.12 15.50
C SER A 84 4.13 4.40 14.99
N LEU A 85 4.85 4.31 13.87
CA LEU A 85 5.48 5.47 13.22
C LEU A 85 4.43 6.46 12.68
N ILE A 86 3.35 5.97 12.07
CA ILE A 86 2.23 6.82 11.61
C ILE A 86 1.60 7.56 12.79
N ILE A 87 1.32 6.87 13.89
CA ILE A 87 0.73 7.47 15.09
C ILE A 87 1.65 8.55 15.65
N THR A 88 2.95 8.28 15.72
CA THR A 88 3.96 9.24 16.21
C THR A 88 4.05 10.48 15.31
N MET A 89 4.07 10.28 13.99
CA MET A 89 4.10 11.38 13.02
C MET A 89 2.82 12.22 13.05
N TYR A 90 1.67 11.57 13.23
CA TYR A 90 0.40 12.27 13.41
C TYR A 90 0.37 13.08 14.73
N GLY A 91 0.91 12.51 15.82
CA GLY A 91 1.11 13.23 17.08
C GLY A 91 1.98 14.48 16.90
N ARG A 92 3.08 14.38 16.16
CA ARG A 92 3.93 15.53 15.82
C ARG A 92 3.21 16.56 14.95
N TYR A 93 2.38 16.13 14.00
CA TYR A 93 1.58 17.03 13.16
C TYR A 93 0.63 17.93 13.97
N LEU A 94 -0.01 17.37 14.99
CA LEU A 94 -0.92 18.11 15.87
C LEU A 94 -0.22 19.14 16.74
N GLN A 95 1.06 18.91 17.06
CA GLN A 95 1.87 19.80 17.90
C GLN A 95 2.47 20.99 17.14
N ILE A 96 2.35 21.05 15.80
CA ILE A 96 2.91 22.16 15.01
C ILE A 96 2.06 23.43 15.25
N PRO A 97 2.57 24.46 15.94
CA PRO A 97 1.83 25.69 16.19
C PRO A 97 1.50 26.39 14.86
N ARG A 98 0.40 27.14 14.83
CA ARG A 98 0.09 28.00 13.67
C ARG A 98 0.96 29.25 13.79
N LEU A 99 1.80 29.50 12.78
CA LEU A 99 2.61 30.72 12.72
C LEU A 99 1.72 31.97 12.84
N PRO A 100 2.16 33.00 13.58
CA PRO A 100 1.49 34.28 13.63
C PRO A 100 1.49 34.93 12.23
N PRO A 101 0.50 35.79 11.90
CA PRO A 101 0.37 36.40 10.58
C PRO A 101 1.61 37.26 10.17
N THR A 102 2.39 37.70 11.15
CA THR A 102 3.65 38.45 11.03
C THR A 102 4.89 37.62 10.70
N ALA A 103 4.77 36.29 10.55
CA ALA A 103 5.92 35.42 10.23
C ALA A 103 6.52 35.72 8.86
N ASN A 104 7.85 35.60 8.78
CA ASN A 104 8.63 35.84 7.57
C ASN A 104 8.23 34.86 6.45
N ASN A 105 8.37 35.26 5.19
CA ASN A 105 7.93 34.43 4.05
C ASN A 105 8.66 33.08 4.00
N ASP A 106 9.94 33.05 4.37
CA ASP A 106 10.73 31.81 4.41
C ASP A 106 10.23 30.82 5.47
N GLN A 107 9.85 31.33 6.65
CA GLN A 107 9.28 30.52 7.74
C GLN A 107 7.93 29.92 7.34
N LYS A 108 7.10 30.69 6.62
CA LYS A 108 5.81 30.21 6.08
C LYS A 108 6.01 29.08 5.05
N ILE A 109 7.07 29.15 4.24
CA ILE A 109 7.40 28.12 3.25
C ILE A 109 7.90 26.85 3.94
N GLU A 110 8.79 26.96 4.93
CA GLU A 110 9.32 25.83 5.68
C GLU A 110 8.23 25.08 6.45
N ASP A 111 7.35 25.80 7.14
CA ASP A 111 6.20 25.21 7.83
C ASP A 111 5.25 24.46 6.88
N LYS A 112 5.01 25.05 5.69
CA LYS A 112 4.20 24.41 4.66
C LYS A 112 4.86 23.13 4.16
N LYS A 113 6.17 23.15 3.96
CA LYS A 113 6.97 21.99 3.53
C LYS A 113 6.90 20.85 4.56
N VAL A 114 7.07 21.16 5.85
CA VAL A 114 7.00 20.17 6.94
C VAL A 114 5.59 19.57 7.05
N ARG A 115 4.54 20.39 7.00
CA ARG A 115 3.15 19.92 7.06
C ARG A 115 2.80 19.04 5.86
N ASN A 116 3.22 19.42 4.66
CA ASN A 116 3.00 18.62 3.45
C ASN A 116 3.78 17.31 3.49
N PHE A 117 5.05 17.33 3.93
CA PHE A 117 5.86 16.13 4.07
C PHE A 117 5.23 15.13 5.04
N ILE A 118 4.80 15.58 6.23
CA ILE A 118 4.16 14.71 7.21
C ILE A 118 2.86 14.13 6.63
N ARG A 119 2.06 14.96 5.96
CA ARG A 119 0.82 14.50 5.30
C ARG A 119 1.11 13.45 4.24
N GLN A 120 2.04 13.72 3.33
CA GLN A 120 2.45 12.78 2.29
C GLN A 120 2.95 11.46 2.88
N PHE A 121 3.83 11.54 3.88
CA PHE A 121 4.38 10.39 4.57
C PHE A 121 3.28 9.53 5.20
N THR A 122 2.33 10.15 5.91
CA THR A 122 1.22 9.44 6.55
C THR A 122 0.29 8.77 5.54
N PHE A 123 -0.10 9.46 4.47
CA PHE A 123 -1.02 8.89 3.47
C PHE A 123 -0.38 7.79 2.63
N VAL A 124 0.89 7.94 2.22
CA VAL A 124 1.62 6.92 1.46
C VAL A 124 1.89 5.69 2.31
N THR A 125 2.40 5.88 3.54
CA THR A 125 2.68 4.76 4.45
C THR A 125 1.40 4.05 4.86
N GLY A 126 0.33 4.80 5.15
CA GLY A 126 -0.98 4.21 5.48
C GLY A 126 -1.58 3.37 4.36
N LYS A 127 -1.44 3.81 3.09
CA LYS A 127 -1.82 3.00 1.93
C LYS A 127 -1.05 1.67 1.87
N ASN A 128 0.28 1.72 2.05
CA ASN A 128 1.11 0.52 2.02
C ASN A 128 0.79 -0.45 3.16
N LEU A 129 0.47 0.08 4.34
CA LEU A 129 0.04 -0.70 5.50
C LEU A 129 -1.24 -1.50 5.22
N LEU A 130 -2.21 -0.86 4.55
CA LEU A 130 -3.47 -1.50 4.18
C LEU A 130 -3.22 -2.63 3.18
N VAL A 131 -2.40 -2.39 2.15
CA VAL A 131 -2.01 -3.42 1.18
C VAL A 131 -1.30 -4.59 1.86
N ALA A 132 -0.35 -4.32 2.76
CA ALA A 132 0.36 -5.35 3.51
C ALA A 132 -0.60 -6.20 4.36
N THR A 133 -1.60 -5.58 4.99
CA THR A 133 -2.63 -6.29 5.77
C THR A 133 -3.45 -7.23 4.88
N VAL A 134 -3.82 -6.78 3.68
CA VAL A 134 -4.53 -7.63 2.70
C VAL A 134 -3.66 -8.80 2.22
N ILE A 135 -2.36 -8.58 2.04
CA ILE A 135 -1.41 -9.63 1.66
C ILE A 135 -1.31 -10.69 2.76
N ILE A 136 -1.21 -10.30 4.03
CA ILE A 136 -1.22 -11.24 5.16
C ILE A 136 -2.50 -12.06 5.16
N ALA A 137 -3.67 -11.43 4.94
CA ALA A 137 -4.94 -12.13 4.88
C ALA A 137 -4.99 -13.17 3.74
N LEU A 138 -4.49 -12.81 2.56
CA LEU A 138 -4.36 -13.74 1.42
C LEU A 138 -3.40 -14.89 1.71
N MET A 139 -2.23 -14.60 2.29
CA MET A 139 -1.26 -15.63 2.68
C MET A 139 -1.82 -16.57 3.76
N SER A 140 -2.58 -16.03 4.70
CA SER A 140 -3.25 -16.82 5.74
C SER A 140 -4.32 -17.73 5.15
N LEU A 141 -5.06 -17.27 4.13
CA LEU A 141 -6.03 -18.09 3.39
C LEU A 141 -5.36 -19.29 2.71
N ILE A 142 -4.15 -19.11 2.15
CA ILE A 142 -3.37 -20.19 1.52
C ILE A 142 -3.02 -21.29 2.54
N LEU A 143 -2.67 -20.90 3.77
CA LEU A 143 -2.37 -21.86 4.85
C LEU A 143 -3.59 -22.64 5.33
N ILE A 144 -4.78 -22.03 5.29
CA ILE A 144 -6.04 -22.67 5.73
C ILE A 144 -6.58 -23.64 4.68
N LEU A 145 -6.34 -23.38 3.39
CA LEU A 145 -6.84 -24.17 2.27
C LEU A 145 -5.70 -24.82 1.44
N PRO A 146 -4.83 -25.64 2.06
CA PRO A 146 -3.67 -26.21 1.37
C PRO A 146 -4.08 -27.18 0.25
N GLU A 147 -5.20 -27.89 0.39
CA GLU A 147 -5.69 -28.87 -0.58
C GLU A 147 -6.16 -28.22 -1.90
N TYR A 148 -6.76 -27.04 -1.83
CA TYR A 148 -7.25 -26.32 -3.02
C TYR A 148 -6.15 -25.51 -3.71
N MET A 149 -5.13 -25.07 -2.98
CA MET A 149 -4.10 -24.15 -3.47
C MET A 149 -2.81 -24.86 -3.89
N SER A 150 -2.69 -26.18 -3.69
CA SER A 150 -1.53 -27.00 -4.10
C SER A 150 -1.71 -27.69 -5.46
N ILE A 151 -2.74 -27.34 -6.23
CA ILE A 151 -3.01 -27.93 -7.54
C ILE A 151 -1.87 -27.57 -8.51
N ASN A 152 -1.11 -28.57 -8.93
CA ASN A 152 -0.13 -28.43 -9.99
C ASN A 152 -0.86 -28.23 -11.33
N VAL A 153 -0.78 -27.02 -11.88
CA VAL A 153 -1.33 -26.68 -13.22
C VAL A 153 -0.71 -27.56 -14.32
N PHE A 154 0.47 -28.13 -14.09
CA PHE A 154 1.13 -29.05 -15.02
C PHE A 154 0.65 -30.51 -14.94
N GLU A 155 0.00 -30.91 -13.85
CA GLU A 155 -0.58 -32.27 -13.70
C GLU A 155 -2.09 -32.32 -13.98
N SER A 156 -2.76 -31.16 -14.08
CA SER A 156 -4.18 -31.12 -14.44
C SER A 156 -4.39 -31.51 -15.91
N LYS A 157 -4.80 -32.76 -16.16
CA LYS A 157 -5.39 -33.17 -17.44
C LYS A 157 -6.78 -32.59 -17.56
N PHE A 158 -7.05 -31.86 -18.65
CA PHE A 158 -8.42 -31.56 -19.06
C PHE A 158 -9.13 -32.88 -19.38
N ILE A 159 -10.10 -33.27 -18.56
CA ILE A 159 -11.02 -34.35 -18.89
C ILE A 159 -11.98 -33.78 -19.93
N SER A 160 -11.78 -34.15 -21.20
CA SER A 160 -12.77 -33.92 -22.25
C SER A 160 -13.97 -34.81 -21.93
N SER A 161 -15.07 -34.22 -21.51
CA SER A 161 -16.36 -34.91 -21.39
C SER A 161 -16.87 -35.21 -22.79
N ASN A 162 -16.44 -36.33 -23.38
CA ASN A 162 -17.16 -36.91 -24.51
C ASN A 162 -18.43 -37.58 -23.96
N ASN A 163 -19.56 -36.93 -24.18
CA ASN A 163 -20.84 -37.61 -24.34
C ASN A 163 -21.01 -38.00 -25.80
#